data_AF-A0A173XLU5-F1
#
_entry.id   AF-A0A173XLU5-F1
#
_cell.length_a   1.000
_cell.length_b   1.000
_cell.length_c   1.000
_cell.angle_alpha   90.00
_cell.angle_beta   90.00
_cell.angle_gamma   90.00
#
_symmetry.space_group_name_H-M   'P 1'
#
loop_
_entity.id
_entity.type
_entity.pdbx_description
1 polymer ?
#
loop_
_entity_poly.entity_id
_entity_poly.type
_entity_poly.pdbx_seq_one_letter_code
_entity_poly.pdbx_strand_id
1 'polypeptide(L)'
;MEMEKARREERMERHGLLIVHTGDGKGKTTAAMGLAVRAWGDGLRVLILQFIKGGWQTGERHAIEVLARAEGRIELRPLGLGFTRKGEKPKEEHKRAAKAALKMAANELQSGRWDMVILDEVNYAVRFGLITEEELGALLERRPPEVHLVCTGRAACPLLLERADLITEMRSLRHPFAAGIKAQKGIEF
;
A
#
# COMPACT_ATOMS: atom_id res chain seq x y z
N MET A 1 -29.34 4.23 -4.29
CA MET A 1 -29.42 5.68 -4.04
C MET A 1 -29.44 6.01 -2.55
N GLU A 2 -30.38 5.51 -1.72
CA GLU A 2 -30.37 5.79 -0.26
C GLU A 2 -29.20 5.16 0.50
N MET A 3 -28.90 3.87 0.31
CA MET A 3 -27.75 3.23 0.98
C MET A 3 -26.41 3.88 0.61
N GLU A 4 -26.28 4.36 -0.62
CA GLU A 4 -25.05 4.99 -1.12
C GLU A 4 -24.87 6.40 -0.55
N LYS A 5 -25.99 7.11 -0.32
CA LYS A 5 -26.02 8.38 0.39
C LYS A 5 -25.68 8.20 1.88
N ALA A 6 -26.30 7.24 2.56
CA ALA A 6 -26.02 6.94 3.97
C ALA A 6 -24.56 6.52 4.19
N ARG A 7 -24.00 5.66 3.32
CA ARG A 7 -22.57 5.31 3.35
C ARG A 7 -21.67 6.52 3.14
N ARG A 8 -22.07 7.47 2.30
CA ARG A 8 -21.31 8.70 2.05
C ARG A 8 -21.34 9.63 3.26
N GLU A 9 -22.47 9.74 3.95
CA GLU A 9 -22.63 10.51 5.19
C GLU A 9 -21.80 9.89 6.32
N GLU A 10 -21.93 8.58 6.57
CA GLU A 10 -21.11 7.84 7.55
C GLU A 10 -19.61 7.97 7.26
N ARG A 11 -19.24 7.92 5.97
CA ARG A 11 -17.86 8.15 5.53
C ARG A 11 -17.41 9.58 5.84
N MET A 12 -18.22 10.61 5.61
CA MET A 12 -17.85 12.01 5.91
C MET A 12 -17.66 12.29 7.42
N GLU A 13 -18.28 11.51 8.29
CA GLU A 13 -18.10 11.60 9.75
C GLU A 13 -16.84 10.87 10.25
N ARG A 14 -16.22 10.04 9.40
CA ARG A 14 -15.05 9.25 9.76
C ARG A 14 -13.76 10.08 9.74
N HIS A 15 -12.90 9.85 10.72
CA HIS A 15 -11.52 10.33 10.71
C HIS A 15 -10.57 9.29 10.08
N GLY A 16 -10.06 9.60 8.89
CA GLY A 16 -9.16 8.78 8.10
C GLY A 16 -7.72 8.84 8.59
N LEU A 17 -7.23 7.70 9.10
CA LEU A 17 -5.87 7.56 9.63
C LEU A 17 -4.79 7.43 8.55
N LEU A 18 -3.64 8.06 8.77
CA LEU A 18 -2.35 7.78 8.11
C LEU A 18 -1.60 6.72 8.93
N ILE A 19 -1.46 5.54 8.36
CA ILE A 19 -0.87 4.37 9.01
C ILE A 19 0.44 4.02 8.32
N VAL A 20 1.51 3.83 9.08
CA VAL A 20 2.82 3.46 8.56
C VAL A 20 3.27 2.12 9.16
N HIS A 21 3.57 1.15 8.28
CA HIS A 21 4.22 -0.10 8.65
C HIS A 21 5.65 -0.12 8.09
N THR A 22 6.62 0.11 8.98
CA THR A 22 8.05 0.27 8.64
C THR A 22 8.92 -0.75 9.41
N GLY A 23 10.24 -0.59 9.37
CA GLY A 23 11.20 -1.43 10.07
C GLY A 23 11.74 -2.60 9.24
N ASP A 24 12.79 -3.23 9.76
CA ASP A 24 13.56 -4.25 9.04
C ASP A 24 13.02 -5.69 9.14
N GLY A 25 12.04 -5.92 10.00
CA GLY A 25 11.36 -7.18 10.21
C GLY A 25 10.39 -7.54 9.08
N LYS A 26 10.16 -8.85 8.91
CA LYS A 26 9.06 -9.36 8.08
C LYS A 26 7.73 -8.99 8.73
N GLY A 27 6.75 -8.61 7.91
CA GLY A 27 5.36 -8.46 8.36
C GLY A 27 4.64 -7.19 7.90
N LYS A 28 5.36 -6.20 7.35
CA LYS A 28 4.79 -4.91 6.93
C LYS A 28 3.65 -5.06 5.91
N THR A 29 3.93 -5.68 4.76
CA THR A 29 2.91 -5.91 3.73
C THR A 29 1.81 -6.84 4.21
N THR A 30 2.14 -7.93 4.91
CA THR A 30 1.12 -8.86 5.41
C THR A 30 0.18 -8.22 6.44
N ALA A 31 0.69 -7.29 7.27
CA ALA A 31 -0.14 -6.50 8.17
C ALA A 31 -1.07 -5.57 7.40
N ALA A 32 -0.58 -4.87 6.38
CA ALA A 32 -1.41 -4.04 5.51
C ALA A 32 -2.49 -4.86 4.76
N MET A 33 -2.14 -6.06 4.28
CA MET A 33 -3.09 -6.97 3.63
C MET A 33 -4.14 -7.51 4.61
N GLY A 34 -3.74 -7.84 5.85
CA GLY A 34 -4.69 -8.22 6.90
C GLY A 34 -5.66 -7.08 7.24
N LEU A 35 -5.16 -5.83 7.28
CA LEU A 35 -5.98 -4.64 7.46
C LEU A 35 -6.94 -4.42 6.29
N ALA A 36 -6.49 -4.64 5.05
CA ALA A 36 -7.32 -4.59 3.86
C ALA A 36 -8.50 -5.57 3.92
N VAL A 37 -8.23 -6.82 4.33
CA VAL A 37 -9.25 -7.86 4.49
C VAL A 37 -10.22 -7.51 5.61
N ARG A 38 -9.74 -6.97 6.73
CA ARG A 38 -10.61 -6.47 7.82
C ARG A 38 -11.55 -5.38 7.32
N ALA A 39 -11.01 -4.34 6.70
CA ALA A 39 -11.79 -3.24 6.14
C ALA A 39 -12.84 -3.75 5.14
N TRP A 40 -12.43 -4.62 4.20
CA TRP A 40 -13.36 -5.21 3.25
C TRP A 40 -14.48 -6.03 3.93
N GLY A 41 -14.13 -6.82 4.95
CA GLY A 41 -15.09 -7.59 5.75
C GLY A 41 -16.12 -6.71 6.47
N ASP A 42 -15.70 -5.52 6.89
CA ASP A 42 -16.56 -4.51 7.53
C ASP A 42 -17.31 -3.60 6.52
N GLY A 43 -17.35 -3.97 5.24
CA GLY A 43 -18.15 -3.25 4.23
C GLY A 43 -17.44 -2.10 3.51
N LEU A 44 -16.16 -1.82 3.82
CA LEU A 44 -15.39 -0.74 3.21
C LEU A 44 -14.88 -1.10 1.82
N ARG A 45 -14.58 -0.07 1.04
CA ARG A 45 -13.96 -0.15 -0.28
C ARG A 45 -12.46 0.08 -0.16
N VAL A 46 -11.66 -0.85 -0.67
CA VAL A 46 -10.21 -0.87 -0.46
C VAL A 46 -9.45 -0.90 -1.79
N LEU A 47 -8.48 -0.02 -1.94
CA LEU A 47 -7.54 -0.02 -3.07
C LEU A 47 -6.12 -0.28 -2.58
N ILE A 48 -5.44 -1.22 -3.21
CA ILE A 48 -4.04 -1.56 -2.92
C ILE A 48 -3.20 -1.25 -4.16
N LEU A 49 -2.22 -0.36 -4.02
CA LEU A 49 -1.29 0.05 -5.07
C LEU A 49 0.12 -0.39 -4.68
N GLN A 50 0.74 -1.27 -5.46
CA GLN A 50 2.09 -1.78 -5.18
C GLN A 50 3.14 -1.04 -6.01
N PHE A 51 4.04 -0.30 -5.34
CA PHE A 51 5.01 0.57 -6.00
C PHE A 51 6.26 -0.15 -6.53
N ILE A 52 6.60 -1.30 -5.95
CA ILE A 52 7.81 -2.06 -6.31
C ILE A 52 7.48 -3.36 -7.02
N LYS A 53 6.47 -4.11 -6.55
CA LYS A 53 6.15 -5.43 -7.10
C LYS A 53 5.63 -5.31 -8.53
N GLY A 54 6.14 -6.18 -9.40
CA GLY A 54 5.69 -6.34 -10.79
C GLY A 54 4.58 -7.37 -10.94
N GLY A 55 4.36 -7.87 -12.16
CA GLY A 55 3.30 -8.82 -12.50
C GLY A 55 3.37 -10.23 -11.87
N TRP A 56 4.20 -10.44 -10.85
CA TRP A 56 4.29 -11.72 -10.15
C TRP A 56 2.98 -12.01 -9.42
N GLN A 57 2.53 -13.26 -9.47
CA GLN A 57 1.34 -13.69 -8.76
C GLN A 57 1.75 -14.11 -7.33
N THR A 58 1.23 -13.40 -6.33
CA THR A 58 1.41 -13.74 -4.91
C THR A 58 0.12 -14.32 -4.35
N GLY A 59 0.21 -15.01 -3.21
CA GLY A 59 -0.97 -15.52 -2.51
C GLY A 59 -1.99 -14.42 -2.19
N GLU A 60 -1.54 -13.24 -1.75
CA GLU A 60 -2.43 -12.12 -1.44
C GLU A 60 -3.14 -11.60 -2.69
N ARG A 61 -2.44 -11.49 -3.83
CA ARG A 61 -3.07 -11.06 -5.08
C ARG A 61 -4.20 -12.00 -5.49
N HIS A 62 -3.97 -13.31 -5.43
CA HIS A 62 -5.01 -14.29 -5.75
C HIS A 62 -6.22 -14.15 -4.81
N ALA A 63 -5.98 -14.04 -3.49
CA ALA A 63 -7.05 -13.83 -2.52
C ALA A 63 -7.86 -12.55 -2.82
N ILE A 64 -7.19 -11.43 -3.09
CA ILE A 64 -7.86 -10.18 -3.46
C ILE A 64 -8.66 -10.31 -4.75
N GLU A 65 -8.15 -10.99 -5.77
CA GLU A 65 -8.88 -11.24 -7.02
C GLU A 65 -10.17 -12.05 -6.78
N VAL A 66 -10.15 -13.02 -5.86
CA VAL A 66 -11.36 -13.77 -5.47
C VAL A 66 -12.36 -12.88 -4.73
N LEU A 67 -11.90 -12.08 -3.75
CA LEU A 67 -12.77 -11.14 -3.03
C LEU A 67 -13.37 -10.07 -3.96
N ALA A 68 -12.58 -9.58 -4.92
CA ALA A 68 -13.03 -8.62 -5.92
C ALA A 68 -14.14 -9.21 -6.80
N ARG A 69 -14.07 -10.49 -7.18
CA ARG A 69 -15.14 -11.16 -7.94
C ARG A 69 -16.39 -11.40 -7.12
N ALA A 70 -16.27 -11.58 -5.81
CA ALA A 70 -17.40 -11.82 -4.93
C ALA A 70 -18.25 -10.56 -4.72
N GLU A 71 -17.62 -9.42 -4.39
CA GLU A 71 -18.36 -8.19 -4.01
C GLU A 71 -17.86 -6.91 -4.68
N GLY A 72 -16.77 -6.92 -5.44
CA GLY A 72 -16.28 -5.75 -6.19
C GLY A 72 -15.75 -4.58 -5.36
N ARG A 73 -15.67 -4.71 -4.03
CA ARG A 73 -15.26 -3.63 -3.10
C ARG A 73 -13.76 -3.58 -2.80
N ILE A 74 -12.95 -4.45 -3.40
CA ILE A 74 -11.50 -4.46 -3.18
C ILE A 74 -10.75 -4.64 -4.50
N GLU A 75 -9.66 -3.90 -4.66
CA GLU A 75 -8.84 -3.93 -5.86
C GLU A 75 -7.35 -3.87 -5.50
N LEU A 76 -6.53 -4.68 -6.19
CA LEU A 76 -5.07 -4.64 -6.09
C LEU A 76 -4.47 -4.40 -7.47
N ARG A 77 -3.60 -3.39 -7.55
CA ARG A 77 -2.90 -2.99 -8.77
C ARG A 77 -1.38 -3.08 -8.58
N PRO A 78 -0.70 -4.03 -9.24
CA PRO A 78 0.76 -4.04 -9.28
C PRO A 78 1.24 -2.99 -10.28
N LEU A 79 1.83 -1.90 -9.77
CA LEU A 79 2.26 -0.76 -10.59
C LEU A 79 3.79 -0.68 -10.75
N GLY A 80 4.53 -1.40 -9.91
CA GLY A 80 5.97 -1.52 -10.00
C GLY A 80 6.43 -2.45 -11.13
N LEU A 81 7.74 -2.48 -11.35
CA LEU A 81 8.37 -3.32 -12.38
C LEU A 81 9.19 -4.48 -11.78
N GLY A 82 9.06 -4.73 -10.48
CA GLY A 82 9.90 -5.66 -9.73
C GLY A 82 11.14 -4.99 -9.12
N PHE A 83 11.99 -5.80 -8.46
CA PHE A 83 13.24 -5.33 -7.88
C PHE A 83 14.33 -5.12 -8.94
N THR A 84 15.22 -4.17 -8.69
CA THR A 84 16.32 -3.74 -9.57
C THR A 84 17.51 -4.72 -9.60
N ARG A 85 17.32 -6.05 -9.50
CA ARG A 85 18.44 -7.00 -9.61
C ARG A 85 18.16 -8.17 -10.56
N LYS A 86 19.05 -8.24 -11.57
CA LYS A 86 19.22 -9.17 -12.70
C LYS A 86 18.09 -9.18 -13.75
N GLY A 87 18.36 -8.49 -14.87
CA GLY A 87 17.51 -8.46 -16.09
C GLY A 87 16.91 -7.08 -16.42
N GLU A 88 17.56 -6.00 -16.01
CA GLU A 88 16.98 -4.69 -15.67
C GLU A 88 16.19 -3.96 -16.77
N LYS A 89 15.03 -3.42 -16.36
CA LYS A 89 14.55 -2.15 -16.88
C LYS A 89 15.39 -1.02 -16.28
N PRO A 90 15.78 0.02 -17.04
CA PRO A 90 16.56 1.14 -16.52
C PRO A 90 15.92 1.80 -15.29
N LYS A 91 16.73 2.37 -14.39
CA LYS A 91 16.23 3.15 -13.24
C LYS A 91 15.18 4.20 -13.65
N GLU A 92 15.35 4.81 -14.81
CA GLU A 92 14.38 5.77 -15.36
C GLU A 92 13.03 5.15 -15.74
N GLU A 93 12.97 3.87 -16.10
CA GLU A 93 11.69 3.15 -16.25
C GLU A 93 11.02 2.93 -14.89
N HIS A 94 11.78 2.54 -13.86
CA HIS A 94 11.25 2.41 -12.50
C HIS A 94 10.75 3.76 -11.95
N LYS A 95 11.49 4.85 -12.23
CA LYS A 95 11.10 6.21 -11.87
C LYS A 95 9.80 6.63 -12.57
N ARG A 96 9.67 6.35 -13.86
CA ARG A 96 8.44 6.58 -14.63
C ARG A 96 7.26 5.79 -14.06
N ALA A 97 7.46 4.51 -13.76
CA ALA A 97 6.42 3.66 -13.17
C ALA A 97 5.98 4.18 -11.78
N ALA A 98 6.94 4.53 -10.92
CA ALA A 98 6.64 5.08 -9.58
C ALA A 98 5.89 6.42 -9.65
N LYS A 99 6.29 7.33 -10.56
CA LYS A 99 5.57 8.59 -10.78
C LYS A 99 4.16 8.38 -11.34
N ALA A 100 3.98 7.42 -12.25
CA ALA A 100 2.65 7.04 -12.74
C ALA A 100 1.79 6.45 -11.62
N ALA A 101 2.38 5.62 -10.75
CA ALA A 101 1.71 5.07 -9.58
C ALA A 101 1.29 6.15 -8.59
N LEU A 102 2.16 7.13 -8.33
CA LEU A 102 1.84 8.28 -7.48
C LEU A 102 0.71 9.13 -8.05
N LYS A 103 0.72 9.40 -9.37
CA LYS A 103 -0.37 10.10 -10.06
C LYS A 103 -1.68 9.33 -9.96
N MET A 104 -1.64 8.00 -10.13
CA MET A 104 -2.81 7.14 -9.96
C MET A 104 -3.34 7.22 -8.53
N ALA A 105 -2.46 7.11 -7.52
CA ALA A 105 -2.85 7.22 -6.13
C ALA A 105 -3.56 8.55 -5.84
N ALA A 106 -3.04 9.66 -6.37
CA ALA A 106 -3.66 10.99 -6.19
C ALA A 106 -5.06 11.05 -6.79
N ASN A 107 -5.23 10.56 -8.02
CA ASN A 107 -6.54 10.54 -8.68
C ASN A 107 -7.53 9.63 -7.94
N GLU A 108 -7.07 8.48 -7.46
CA GLU A 108 -7.92 7.50 -6.77
C GLU A 108 -8.35 7.98 -5.39
N LEU A 109 -7.46 8.61 -4.63
CA LEU A 109 -7.78 9.24 -3.35
C LEU A 109 -8.90 10.28 -3.51
N GLN A 110 -8.86 11.07 -4.59
CA GLN A 110 -9.84 12.13 -4.86
C GLN A 110 -11.12 11.63 -5.53
N SER A 111 -11.18 10.36 -5.95
CA SER A 111 -12.32 9.81 -6.70
C SER A 111 -13.59 9.58 -5.86
N GLY A 112 -13.47 9.55 -4.52
CA GLY A 112 -14.56 9.19 -3.61
C GLY A 112 -14.94 7.70 -3.63
N ARG A 113 -14.22 6.86 -4.39
CA ARG A 113 -14.50 5.43 -4.57
C ARG A 113 -13.97 4.54 -3.44
N TRP A 114 -13.04 5.05 -2.65
CA TRP A 114 -12.30 4.26 -1.67
C TRP A 114 -12.46 4.83 -0.27
N ASP A 115 -12.51 3.93 0.69
CA ASP A 115 -12.53 4.22 2.12
C ASP A 115 -11.15 3.96 2.73
N MET A 116 -10.36 3.07 2.09
CA MET A 116 -8.97 2.80 2.42
C MET A 116 -8.12 2.68 1.15
N VAL A 117 -6.96 3.34 1.14
CA VAL A 117 -5.93 3.19 0.11
C VAL A 117 -4.63 2.72 0.74
N ILE A 118 -4.01 1.69 0.18
CA ILE A 118 -2.74 1.13 0.64
C ILE A 118 -1.68 1.39 -0.43
N LEU A 119 -0.62 2.09 -0.06
CA LEU A 119 0.57 2.34 -0.86
C LEU A 119 1.65 1.35 -0.42
N ASP A 120 1.55 0.12 -0.93
CA ASP A 120 2.48 -0.97 -0.58
C ASP A 120 3.86 -0.68 -1.20
N GLU A 121 4.89 -0.72 -0.35
CA GLU A 121 6.29 -0.47 -0.66
C GLU A 121 6.61 0.96 -1.15
N VAL A 122 5.76 1.96 -0.83
CA VAL A 122 6.01 3.36 -1.15
C VAL A 122 7.27 3.91 -0.48
N ASN A 123 7.60 3.44 0.72
CA ASN A 123 8.81 3.86 1.43
C ASN A 123 10.07 3.53 0.63
N TYR A 124 10.07 2.40 -0.11
CA TYR A 124 11.18 2.06 -1.01
C TYR A 124 11.24 2.98 -2.22
N ALA A 125 10.08 3.40 -2.77
CA ALA A 125 10.04 4.33 -3.89
C ALA A 125 10.70 5.68 -3.52
N VAL A 126 10.44 6.18 -2.30
CA VAL A 126 11.12 7.37 -1.76
C VAL A 126 12.60 7.08 -1.52
N ARG A 127 12.93 6.02 -0.77
CA ARG A 127 14.31 5.65 -0.41
C ARG A 127 15.23 5.48 -1.61
N PHE A 128 14.73 4.94 -2.72
CA PHE A 128 15.51 4.72 -3.94
C PHE A 128 15.53 5.93 -4.89
N GLY A 129 14.86 7.03 -4.52
CA GLY A 129 14.78 8.25 -5.31
C GLY A 129 13.95 8.07 -6.60
N LEU A 130 12.96 7.17 -6.57
CA LEU A 130 12.01 6.99 -7.68
C LEU A 130 10.90 8.05 -7.63
N ILE A 131 10.52 8.45 -6.42
CA ILE A 131 9.73 9.64 -6.12
C ILE A 131 10.43 10.43 -5.01
N THR A 132 10.16 11.72 -4.90
CA THR A 132 10.70 12.54 -3.81
C THR A 132 9.77 12.56 -2.60
N GLU A 133 10.30 13.02 -1.47
CA GLU A 133 9.52 13.21 -0.25
C GLU A 133 8.46 14.31 -0.42
N GLU A 134 8.79 15.36 -1.18
CA GLU A 134 7.86 16.44 -1.52
C GLU A 134 6.71 15.94 -2.41
N GLU A 135 7.01 15.07 -3.39
CA GLU A 135 5.99 14.43 -4.23
C GLU A 135 5.03 13.57 -3.39
N LEU A 136 5.54 12.85 -2.39
CA LEU A 136 4.71 12.11 -1.43
C LEU A 136 3.91 13.06 -0.53
N GLY A 137 4.50 14.15 -0.05
CA GLY A 137 3.80 15.18 0.72
C GLY A 137 2.62 15.77 -0.03
N ALA A 138 2.80 16.09 -1.31
CA ALA A 138 1.72 16.57 -2.17
C ALA A 138 0.58 15.56 -2.33
N LEU A 139 0.86 14.25 -2.25
CA LEU A 139 -0.19 13.22 -2.20
C LEU A 139 -0.95 13.26 -0.87
N LEU A 140 -0.24 13.38 0.26
CA LEU A 140 -0.84 13.42 1.59
C LEU A 140 -1.81 14.61 1.73
N GLU A 141 -1.46 15.78 1.19
CA GLU A 141 -2.33 16.97 1.19
C GLU A 141 -3.62 16.79 0.37
N ARG A 142 -3.60 15.88 -0.61
CA ARG A 142 -4.77 15.60 -1.47
C ARG A 142 -5.69 14.53 -0.89
N ARG A 143 -5.28 13.86 0.18
CA ARG A 143 -6.05 12.81 0.83
C ARG A 143 -7.30 13.43 1.47
N PRO A 144 -8.51 12.99 1.11
CA PRO A 144 -9.71 13.39 1.84
C PRO A 144 -9.61 12.95 3.32
N PRO A 145 -10.02 13.80 4.28
CA PRO A 145 -9.84 13.56 5.71
C PRO A 145 -10.49 12.27 6.20
N GLU A 146 -11.44 11.72 5.45
CA GLU A 146 -12.16 10.50 5.79
C GLU A 146 -11.56 9.20 5.24
N VAL A 147 -10.54 9.28 4.39
CA VAL A 147 -9.92 8.12 3.74
C VAL A 147 -8.71 7.63 4.53
N HIS A 148 -8.71 6.36 4.92
CA HIS A 148 -7.54 5.72 5.51
C HIS A 148 -6.44 5.58 4.45
N LEU A 149 -5.20 5.92 4.82
CA LEU A 149 -4.04 5.76 3.97
C LEU A 149 -2.98 4.93 4.69
N VAL A 150 -2.56 3.82 4.10
CA VAL A 150 -1.56 2.91 4.68
C VAL A 150 -0.30 2.93 3.81
N CYS A 151 0.84 3.24 4.40
CA CYS A 151 2.15 3.24 3.74
C CYS A 151 3.01 2.10 4.30
N THR A 152 3.62 1.30 3.42
CA THR A 152 4.51 0.21 3.84
C THR A 152 5.90 0.34 3.24
N GLY A 153 6.83 -0.41 3.84
CA GLY A 153 8.19 -0.61 3.35
C GLY A 153 9.22 -0.17 4.38
N ARG A 154 10.50 -0.50 4.14
CA ARG A 154 11.58 -0.15 5.08
C ARG A 154 11.90 1.34 5.02
N ALA A 155 12.39 1.87 6.15
CA ALA A 155 12.88 3.25 6.26
C ALA A 155 11.88 4.29 5.73
N ALA A 156 10.70 4.35 6.36
CA ALA A 156 9.77 5.46 6.18
C ALA A 156 10.50 6.81 6.31
N CYS A 157 10.21 7.74 5.39
CA CYS A 157 10.84 9.06 5.38
C CYS A 157 10.36 9.93 6.57
N PRO A 158 11.14 10.95 6.97
CA PRO A 158 10.79 11.83 8.08
C PRO A 158 9.36 12.39 8.00
N LEU A 159 8.92 12.82 6.83
CA LEU A 159 7.57 13.32 6.57
C LEU A 159 6.48 12.32 7.00
N LEU A 160 6.64 11.03 6.67
CA LEU A 160 5.67 10.02 7.09
C LEU A 160 5.73 9.76 8.59
N LEU A 161 6.91 9.79 9.19
CA LEU A 161 7.07 9.59 10.63
C LEU A 161 6.50 10.76 11.45
N GLU A 162 6.56 11.98 10.90
CA GLU A 162 6.01 13.18 11.54
C GLU A 162 4.48 13.23 11.43
N ARG A 163 3.92 12.84 10.27
CA ARG A 163 2.50 13.06 9.96
C ARG A 163 1.59 11.86 10.23
N ALA A 164 2.15 10.67 10.44
CA ALA A 164 1.34 9.47 10.63
C ALA A 164 0.64 9.45 11.98
N ASP A 165 -0.64 9.07 11.96
CA ASP A 165 -1.45 8.86 13.16
C ASP A 165 -1.06 7.54 13.86
N LEU A 166 -0.59 6.55 13.11
CA LEU A 166 -0.13 5.27 13.64
C LEU A 166 1.15 4.82 12.95
N ILE A 167 2.17 4.46 13.74
CA ILE A 167 3.41 3.91 13.23
C ILE A 167 3.69 2.58 13.93
N THR A 168 3.93 1.53 13.15
CA THR A 168 4.45 0.26 13.63
C THR A 168 5.80 -0.03 13.00
N GLU A 169 6.83 -0.18 13.84
CA GLU A 169 8.14 -0.66 13.43
C GLU A 169 8.25 -2.17 13.62
N MET A 170 8.29 -2.91 12.52
CA MET A 170 8.55 -4.34 12.53
C MET A 170 10.07 -4.54 12.75
N ARG A 171 10.48 -4.99 13.93
CA ARG A 171 11.90 -5.28 14.23
C ARG A 171 12.23 -6.75 13.99
N SER A 172 13.35 -7.01 13.32
CA SER A 172 13.80 -8.39 13.04
C SER A 172 14.57 -8.96 14.24
N LEU A 173 13.87 -9.58 15.19
CA LEU A 173 14.51 -10.28 16.32
C LEU A 173 15.16 -11.60 15.89
N ARG A 174 14.51 -12.31 14.97
CA ARG A 174 15.01 -13.53 14.33
C ARG A 174 14.36 -13.67 12.95
N HIS A 175 15.12 -14.13 11.97
CA HIS A 175 14.59 -14.41 10.63
C HIS A 175 15.12 -15.75 10.12
N PRO A 176 14.29 -16.66 9.58
CA PRO A 176 14.72 -17.98 9.09
C PRO A 176 15.84 -17.92 8.06
N PHE A 177 15.85 -16.89 7.21
CA PHE A 177 16.94 -16.62 6.26
C PHE A 177 18.34 -16.57 6.89
N ALA A 178 18.47 -16.07 8.12
CA ALA A 178 19.76 -16.04 8.83
C ALA A 178 20.27 -17.46 9.16
N ALA A 179 19.37 -18.44 9.25
CA ALA A 179 19.70 -19.85 9.39
C ALA A 179 19.80 -20.58 8.04
N GLY A 180 19.86 -19.86 6.91
CA GLY A 180 19.94 -20.43 5.56
C GLY A 180 18.64 -21.00 5.01
N ILE A 181 17.52 -20.86 5.74
CA ILE A 181 16.21 -21.33 5.28
C ILE A 181 15.73 -20.40 4.16
N LYS A 182 15.49 -20.99 2.98
CA LYS A 182 15.02 -20.29 1.78
C LYS A 182 13.54 -19.89 1.91
N ALA A 183 13.13 -18.92 1.11
CA ALA A 183 11.75 -18.48 1.01
C ALA A 183 10.80 -19.64 0.63
N GLN A 184 9.65 -19.71 1.29
CA GLN A 184 8.64 -20.76 1.14
C GLN A 184 7.32 -20.15 0.67
N LYS A 185 6.65 -20.87 -0.24
CA LYS A 185 5.32 -20.49 -0.73
C LYS A 185 4.31 -20.50 0.42
N GLY A 186 3.49 -19.45 0.50
CA GLY A 186 2.51 -19.23 1.56
C GLY A 186 3.09 -18.54 2.80
N ILE A 187 4.42 -18.37 2.90
CA ILE A 187 5.09 -17.69 4.03
C ILE A 187 5.77 -16.41 3.54
N GLU A 188 6.63 -16.51 2.53
CA GLU A 188 7.33 -15.36 1.94
C GLU A 188 6.67 -14.81 0.67
N PHE A 189 5.94 -15.65 -0.09
CA PHE A 189 5.24 -15.30 -1.32
C PHE A 189 4.05 -16.21 -1.63
#